data_AF-A0A117N3Q5-F1
#
_entry.id   AF-A0A117N3Q5-F1
#
_cell.length_a   1.000
_cell.length_b   1.000
_cell.length_c   1.000
_cell.angle_alpha   90.00
_cell.angle_beta   90.00
_cell.angle_gamma   90.00
#
_symmetry.space_group_name_H-M   'P 1'
#
loop_
_entity.id
_entity.type
_entity.pdbx_description
1 polymer ?
#
loop_
_entity_poly.entity_id
_entity_poly.type
_entity_poly.pdbx_seq_one_letter_code
_entity_poly.pdbx_strand_id
1 'polypeptide(L)'
;MKVVAFEPDPTALKILRDRFGNDERVTIIAKAVGGAARTATLYQRPDTQKNVRMTEWSSLFEVPEHADGRAIEVEAIDLVQFLKGLGEPIAVVKMDIEGAEAECIESMLNDGIYRSIGHVLVETHERLSQDLANRIAALRDRIGREGINNIDLGWG
;
A
#
# COMPACT_ATOMS: atom_id res chain seq x y z
N MET A 1 -12.71 -7.96 -15.80
CA MET A 1 -12.09 -7.27 -14.65
C MET A 1 -10.61 -7.63 -14.65
N LYS A 2 -9.73 -6.64 -14.67
CA LYS A 2 -8.28 -6.82 -14.51
C LYS A 2 -7.89 -6.42 -13.09
N VAL A 3 -6.89 -7.07 -12.52
CA VAL A 3 -6.36 -6.79 -11.18
C VAL A 3 -4.85 -6.64 -11.30
N VAL A 4 -4.31 -5.58 -10.72
CA VAL A 4 -2.88 -5.47 -10.45
C VAL A 4 -2.70 -5.57 -8.94
N ALA A 5 -1.94 -6.57 -8.50
CA ALA A 5 -1.65 -6.80 -7.09
C ALA A 5 -0.16 -6.53 -6.82
N PHE A 6 0.11 -5.66 -5.84
CA PHE A 6 1.45 -5.41 -5.33
C PHE A 6 1.64 -6.21 -4.04
N GLU A 7 2.76 -6.90 -3.91
CA GLU A 7 3.11 -7.67 -2.72
C GLU A 7 4.64 -7.77 -2.59
N PRO A 8 5.27 -7.00 -1.67
CA PRO A 8 6.70 -7.05 -1.45
C PRO A 8 7.17 -8.20 -0.56
N ASP A 9 6.30 -8.78 0.28
CA ASP A 9 6.69 -9.85 1.20
C ASP A 9 6.87 -11.17 0.43
N PRO A 10 8.09 -11.77 0.42
CA PRO A 10 8.35 -12.98 -0.35
C PRO A 10 7.51 -14.18 0.10
N THR A 11 7.07 -14.22 1.36
CA THR A 11 6.25 -15.30 1.92
C THR A 11 4.82 -15.20 1.40
N ALA A 12 4.22 -14.01 1.47
CA ALA A 12 2.88 -13.75 0.95
C ALA A 12 2.85 -13.84 -0.59
N LEU A 13 3.86 -13.27 -1.25
CA LEU A 13 4.03 -13.28 -2.70
C LEU A 13 4.03 -14.70 -3.26
N LYS A 14 4.66 -15.65 -2.56
CA LYS A 14 4.65 -17.06 -2.97
C LYS A 14 3.22 -17.61 -3.01
N ILE A 15 2.44 -17.39 -1.96
CA ILE A 15 1.04 -17.84 -1.89
C ILE A 15 0.17 -17.15 -2.95
N LEU A 16 0.38 -15.84 -3.16
CA LEU A 16 -0.33 -15.06 -4.17
C LEU A 16 -0.06 -15.60 -5.58
N ARG A 17 1.19 -15.91 -5.91
CA ARG A 17 1.59 -16.51 -7.19
C ARG A 17 1.08 -17.93 -7.36
N ASP A 18 1.16 -18.77 -6.33
CA ASP A 18 0.64 -20.13 -6.39
C ASP A 18 -0.87 -20.14 -6.68
N ARG A 19 -1.61 -19.15 -6.16
CA ARG A 19 -3.05 -19.05 -6.34
C ARG A 19 -3.49 -18.39 -7.65
N PHE A 20 -2.81 -17.33 -8.08
CA PHE A 20 -3.27 -16.48 -9.20
C PHE A 20 -2.25 -16.32 -10.33
N GLY A 21 -1.06 -16.91 -10.25
CA GLY A 21 0.02 -16.71 -11.23
C GLY A 21 -0.30 -17.18 -12.65
N ASN A 22 -1.33 -18.03 -12.83
CA ASN A 22 -1.81 -18.47 -14.14
C ASN A 22 -3.11 -17.77 -14.58
N ASP A 23 -3.64 -16.83 -13.80
CA ASP A 23 -4.84 -16.05 -14.18
C ASP A 23 -4.42 -14.82 -14.98
N GLU A 24 -4.68 -14.82 -16.29
CA GLU A 24 -4.33 -13.70 -17.20
C GLU A 24 -4.99 -12.37 -16.83
N ARG A 25 -5.99 -12.39 -15.94
CA ARG A 25 -6.64 -11.17 -15.43
C ARG A 25 -5.88 -10.55 -14.27
N VAL A 26 -4.91 -11.25 -13.68
CA VAL A 26 -4.16 -10.82 -12.49
C VAL A 26 -2.69 -10.60 -12.84
N THR A 27 -2.23 -9.37 -12.73
CA THR A 27 -0.80 -9.04 -12.79
C THR A 27 -0.26 -8.90 -11.38
N ILE A 28 0.73 -9.71 -11.01
CA ILE A 28 1.38 -9.66 -9.69
C ILE A 28 2.72 -8.94 -9.82
N ILE A 29 2.90 -7.86 -9.05
CA ILE A 29 4.12 -7.07 -9.02
C ILE A 29 4.78 -7.23 -7.64
N ALA A 30 5.99 -7.79 -7.63
CA ALA A 30 6.77 -8.04 -6.43
C ALA A 30 7.52 -6.80 -5.95
N LYS A 31 6.76 -5.72 -5.68
CA LYS A 31 7.29 -4.42 -5.24
C LYS A 31 6.36 -3.84 -4.19
N ALA A 32 6.93 -3.03 -3.30
CA ALA A 32 6.16 -2.19 -2.40
C ALA A 32 5.57 -1.00 -3.18
N VAL A 33 4.65 -0.28 -2.53
CA VAL A 33 4.02 0.92 -3.09
C VAL A 33 4.31 2.08 -2.16
N GLY A 34 4.69 3.23 -2.72
CA GLY A 34 4.96 4.45 -1.97
C GLY A 34 4.64 5.71 -2.77
N GLY A 35 4.87 6.86 -2.13
CA GLY A 35 4.69 8.18 -2.74
C GLY A 35 5.79 8.58 -3.72
N ALA A 36 6.87 7.79 -3.81
CA ALA A 36 7.97 7.95 -4.74
C ALA A 36 8.73 6.63 -4.91
N ALA A 37 9.35 6.44 -6.08
CA ALA A 37 10.17 5.26 -6.36
C ALA A 37 11.46 5.29 -5.53
N ARG A 38 11.74 4.20 -4.81
CA ARG A 38 12.93 4.07 -3.97
C ARG A 38 13.25 2.62 -3.67
N THR A 39 14.48 2.36 -3.26
CA THR A 39 14.80 1.15 -2.50
C THR A 39 14.42 1.38 -1.04
N ALA A 40 13.77 0.40 -0.41
CA ALA A 40 13.34 0.45 0.97
C ALA A 40 13.61 -0.88 1.68
N THR A 41 13.62 -0.84 3.01
CA THR A 41 13.67 -2.04 3.83
C THR A 41 12.25 -2.45 4.19
N LEU A 42 11.87 -3.69 3.87
CA LEU A 42 10.69 -4.35 4.40
C LEU A 42 11.08 -5.11 5.67
N TYR A 43 10.47 -4.73 6.79
CA TYR A 43 10.63 -5.37 8.09
C TYR A 43 9.52 -6.40 8.27
N GLN A 44 9.92 -7.65 8.53
CA GLN A 44 9.01 -8.76 8.76
C GLN A 44 9.04 -9.16 10.23
N ARG A 45 7.92 -9.66 10.75
CA ARG A 45 7.93 -10.38 12.03
C ARG A 45 8.77 -11.67 11.97
N PRO A 46 9.34 -12.13 13.09
CA PRO A 46 10.12 -13.38 13.16
C PRO A 46 9.33 -14.65 12.82
N ASP A 47 7.99 -14.61 12.93
CA ASP A 47 7.09 -15.75 12.77
C ASP A 47 6.43 -15.85 11.38
N THR A 48 6.73 -14.95 10.45
CA THR A 48 6.20 -14.95 9.07
C THR A 48 6.38 -16.27 8.33
N GLN A 49 7.53 -16.93 8.48
CA GLN A 49 7.81 -18.21 7.82
C GLN A 49 6.95 -19.39 8.36
N LYS A 50 6.43 -19.27 9.59
CA LYS A 50 5.62 -20.30 10.24
C LYS A 50 4.12 -20.04 10.07
N ASN A 51 3.74 -18.77 9.95
CA ASN A 51 2.36 -18.35 9.80
C ASN A 51 2.27 -17.20 8.79
N VAL A 52 1.77 -17.50 7.59
CA VAL A 52 1.63 -16.51 6.52
C VAL A 52 0.79 -15.31 6.94
N ARG A 53 -0.17 -15.45 7.87
CA ARG A 53 -0.96 -14.29 8.34
C ARG A 53 -0.09 -13.22 8.99
N MET A 54 1.10 -13.58 9.49
CA MET A 54 1.99 -12.59 10.09
C MET A 54 2.65 -11.67 9.06
N THR A 55 2.55 -11.97 7.75
CA THR A 55 2.99 -11.06 6.69
C THR A 55 2.10 -9.84 6.59
N GLU A 56 0.86 -9.89 7.12
CA GLU A 56 -0.01 -8.71 7.26
C GLU A 56 0.68 -7.63 8.09
N TRP A 57 1.61 -7.98 9.00
CA TRP A 57 2.37 -7.01 9.78
C TRP A 57 3.69 -6.60 9.14
N SER A 58 4.01 -7.06 7.92
CA SER A 58 5.25 -6.66 7.25
C SER A 58 5.13 -5.22 6.75
N SER A 59 6.09 -4.36 7.11
CA SER A 59 5.99 -2.92 6.85
C SER A 59 7.31 -2.32 6.37
N LEU A 60 7.22 -1.18 5.68
CA LEU A 60 8.37 -0.32 5.40
C LEU A 60 8.79 0.52 6.62
N PHE A 61 8.01 0.50 7.69
CA PHE A 61 8.28 1.17 8.97
C PHE A 61 8.60 0.11 10.02
N GLU A 62 9.77 0.23 10.65
CA GLU A 62 10.15 -0.67 11.73
C GLU A 62 9.37 -0.35 13.01
N VAL A 63 8.69 -1.36 13.56
CA VAL A 63 7.98 -1.29 14.84
C VAL A 63 8.43 -2.42 15.78
N PRO A 64 8.16 -2.35 17.10
CA PRO A 64 8.64 -3.35 18.06
C PRO A 64 8.26 -4.80 17.71
N GLU A 65 7.15 -5.01 17.03
CA GLU A 65 6.69 -6.33 16.57
C GLU A 65 7.65 -6.99 15.56
N HIS A 66 8.50 -6.20 14.89
CA HIS A 66 9.52 -6.69 13.97
C HIS A 66 10.82 -7.11 14.65
N ALA A 67 10.93 -6.95 15.98
CA ALA A 67 12.11 -7.36 16.73
C ALA A 67 12.44 -8.84 16.46
N ASP A 68 13.74 -9.12 16.26
CA ASP A 68 14.28 -10.43 15.88
C ASP A 68 13.76 -10.98 14.53
N GLY A 69 13.04 -10.15 13.77
CA GLY A 69 12.53 -10.44 12.46
C GLY A 69 13.57 -10.28 11.35
N ARG A 70 13.09 -10.39 10.10
CA ARG A 70 13.95 -10.19 8.92
C ARG A 70 13.77 -8.78 8.40
N ALA A 71 14.88 -8.17 7.98
CA ALA A 71 14.90 -6.97 7.17
C ALA A 71 15.30 -7.36 5.73
N ILE A 72 14.47 -7.03 4.75
CA ILE A 72 14.67 -7.40 3.35
C ILE A 72 14.64 -6.13 2.51
N GLU A 73 15.63 -5.96 1.64
CA GLU A 73 15.62 -4.88 0.68
C GLU A 73 14.59 -5.15 -0.43
N VAL A 74 13.71 -4.18 -0.68
CA VAL A 74 12.67 -4.22 -1.70
C VAL A 74 12.63 -2.92 -2.48
N GLU A 75 12.17 -2.99 -3.72
CA GLU A 75 11.84 -1.79 -4.49
C GLU A 75 10.42 -1.33 -4.15
N ALA A 76 10.25 -0.05 -3.88
CA ALA A 76 8.97 0.63 -3.84
C ALA A 76 8.77 1.42 -5.14
N ILE A 77 7.58 1.31 -5.73
CA ILE A 77 7.18 2.11 -6.90
C ILE A 77 6.57 3.45 -6.47
N ASP A 78 6.64 4.43 -7.37
CA ASP A 78 5.82 5.64 -7.29
C ASP A 78 4.39 5.31 -7.74
N LEU A 79 3.43 5.36 -6.80
CA LEU A 79 2.04 5.06 -7.07
C LEU A 79 1.45 5.96 -8.16
N VAL A 80 1.68 7.27 -8.09
CA VAL A 80 1.10 8.22 -9.04
C VAL A 80 1.65 7.96 -10.44
N GLN A 81 2.97 7.78 -10.57
CA GLN A 81 3.59 7.45 -11.84
C GLN A 81 3.03 6.14 -12.41
N PHE A 82 2.88 5.12 -11.57
CA PHE A 82 2.33 3.83 -11.98
C PHE A 82 0.89 3.96 -12.51
N LEU A 83 0.01 4.61 -11.74
CA LEU A 83 -1.40 4.77 -12.10
C LEU A 83 -1.58 5.58 -13.40
N LYS A 84 -0.77 6.63 -13.63
CA LYS A 84 -0.78 7.36 -14.91
C LYS A 84 -0.36 6.48 -16.09
N GLY A 85 0.56 5.55 -15.85
CA GLY A 85 1.08 4.63 -16.85
C GLY A 85 0.08 3.55 -17.30
N LEU A 86 -0.99 3.29 -16.54
CA LEU A 86 -1.95 2.24 -16.87
C LEU A 86 -2.75 2.54 -18.15
N GLY A 87 -3.02 3.82 -18.46
CA GLY A 87 -3.75 4.22 -19.67
C GLY A 87 -5.20 3.69 -19.77
N GLU A 88 -5.71 3.04 -18.72
CA GLU A 88 -7.05 2.45 -18.64
C GLU A 88 -7.80 3.02 -17.43
N PRO A 89 -9.15 3.09 -17.45
CA PRO A 89 -9.93 3.54 -16.30
C PRO A 89 -9.72 2.66 -15.07
N ILE A 90 -9.46 3.28 -13.93
CA ILE A 90 -9.27 2.59 -12.65
C ILE A 90 -10.58 2.63 -11.86
N ALA A 91 -11.23 1.48 -11.72
CA ALA A 91 -12.48 1.40 -10.96
C ALA A 91 -12.24 1.54 -9.46
N VAL A 92 -11.24 0.83 -8.92
CA VAL A 92 -10.95 0.78 -7.48
C VAL A 92 -9.44 0.72 -7.24
N VAL A 93 -8.97 1.46 -6.25
CA VAL A 93 -7.68 1.25 -5.57
C VAL A 93 -8.00 0.79 -4.14
N LYS A 94 -7.50 -0.37 -3.73
CA LYS A 94 -7.55 -0.86 -2.34
C LYS A 94 -6.14 -0.80 -1.78
N MET A 95 -5.98 -0.21 -0.61
CA MET A 95 -4.69 0.06 0.00
C MET A 95 -4.70 -0.28 1.49
N ASP A 96 -3.71 -1.08 1.86
CA ASP A 96 -3.49 -1.63 3.19
C ASP A 96 -2.03 -2.10 3.14
N ILE A 97 -1.13 -1.20 3.52
CA ILE A 97 0.32 -1.27 3.29
C ILE A 97 1.11 -0.82 4.52
N GLU A 98 0.51 -1.01 5.69
CA GLU A 98 1.11 -0.90 7.02
C GLU A 98 1.91 0.40 7.24
N GLY A 99 1.33 1.54 6.90
CA GLY A 99 1.86 2.88 7.20
C GLY A 99 2.26 3.70 5.97
N ALA A 100 2.52 3.05 4.83
CA ALA A 100 2.90 3.74 3.60
C ALA A 100 1.69 4.44 2.92
N GLU A 101 0.49 4.32 3.48
CA GLU A 101 -0.72 4.94 2.94
C GLU A 101 -0.62 6.46 2.92
N ALA A 102 -0.07 7.06 3.98
CA ALA A 102 0.00 8.52 4.11
C ALA A 102 0.72 9.18 2.92
N GLU A 103 1.91 8.69 2.55
CA GLU A 103 2.67 9.23 1.41
C GLU A 103 1.99 8.97 0.06
N CYS A 104 1.28 7.84 -0.07
CA CYS A 104 0.54 7.51 -1.28
C CYS A 104 -0.67 8.43 -1.46
N ILE A 105 -1.41 8.72 -0.39
CA ILE A 105 -2.56 9.62 -0.46
C ILE A 105 -2.12 11.08 -0.60
N GLU A 106 -1.03 11.50 0.06
CA GLU A 106 -0.43 12.82 -0.14
C GLU A 106 -0.05 13.06 -1.61
N SER A 107 0.71 12.13 -2.20
CA SER A 107 1.12 12.22 -3.61
C SER A 107 -0.09 12.21 -4.56
N MET A 108 -1.07 11.33 -4.31
CA MET A 108 -2.31 11.26 -5.09
C MET A 108 -3.12 12.57 -5.05
N LEU A 109 -3.25 13.20 -3.88
CA LEU A 109 -3.96 14.47 -3.72
C LEU A 109 -3.20 15.64 -4.33
N ASN A 110 -1.86 15.65 -4.23
CA ASN A 110 -1.03 16.69 -4.83
C ASN A 110 -1.09 16.66 -6.36
N ASP A 111 -1.13 15.47 -6.93
CA ASP A 111 -1.21 15.29 -8.38
C ASP A 111 -2.63 15.47 -8.94
N GLY A 112 -3.64 15.08 -8.16
CA GLY A 112 -5.04 15.13 -8.58
C GLY A 112 -5.54 13.88 -9.32
N ILE A 113 -4.70 12.85 -9.45
CA ILE A 113 -5.05 11.60 -10.15
C ILE A 113 -6.27 10.88 -9.55
N TYR A 114 -6.56 11.08 -8.26
CA TYR A 114 -7.78 10.53 -7.62
C TYR A 114 -9.05 10.88 -8.39
N ARG A 115 -9.09 12.00 -9.11
CA ARG A 115 -10.25 12.43 -9.91
C ARG A 115 -10.56 11.48 -11.07
N SER A 116 -9.60 10.66 -11.48
CA SER A 116 -9.74 9.64 -12.54
C SER A 116 -10.00 8.22 -12.00
N ILE A 117 -10.12 8.07 -10.68
CA ILE A 117 -10.32 6.77 -10.01
C ILE A 117 -11.76 6.70 -9.51
N GLY A 118 -12.43 5.57 -9.69
CA GLY A 118 -13.79 5.35 -9.19
C GLY A 118 -13.86 5.45 -7.66
N HIS A 119 -13.10 4.59 -6.95
CA HIS A 119 -12.98 4.61 -5.49
C HIS A 119 -11.54 4.30 -5.03
N VAL A 120 -11.13 4.93 -3.94
CA VAL A 120 -9.88 4.65 -3.22
C VAL A 120 -10.27 4.25 -1.79
N LEU A 121 -9.99 3.00 -1.42
CA LEU A 121 -10.32 2.41 -0.13
C LEU A 121 -9.01 2.15 0.61
N VAL A 122 -8.86 2.72 1.81
CA VAL A 122 -7.59 2.75 2.54
C VAL A 122 -7.80 2.34 3.99
N GLU A 123 -7.08 1.32 4.43
CA GLU A 123 -6.88 0.99 5.84
C GLU A 123 -5.69 1.79 6.36
N THR A 124 -5.92 2.69 7.32
CA THR A 124 -4.87 3.57 7.82
C THR A 124 -4.22 3.04 9.08
N HIS A 125 -2.89 3.10 9.10
CA HIS A 125 -2.07 2.57 10.19
C HIS A 125 -1.50 3.69 11.09
N GLU A 126 -2.31 4.70 11.39
CA GLU A 126 -1.95 5.86 12.22
C GLU A 126 -1.42 5.52 13.62
N ARG A 127 -1.74 4.33 14.14
CA ARG A 127 -1.24 3.83 15.42
C ARG A 127 0.26 3.53 15.43
N LEU A 128 0.90 3.38 14.27
CA LEU A 128 2.32 3.00 14.18
C LEU A 128 3.26 4.14 14.61
N SER A 129 2.86 5.40 14.46
CA SER A 129 3.63 6.53 14.98
C SER A 129 2.80 7.82 15.11
N GLN A 130 3.26 8.73 15.97
CA GLN A 130 2.65 10.06 16.09
C GLN A 130 2.72 10.87 14.78
N ASP A 131 3.78 10.68 13.99
CA ASP A 131 3.92 11.33 12.67
C ASP A 131 2.81 10.86 11.72
N LEU A 132 2.60 9.55 11.60
CA LEU A 132 1.53 8.99 10.78
C LEU A 132 0.16 9.46 11.26
N ALA A 133 -0.10 9.50 12.57
CA ALA A 133 -1.34 10.04 13.10
C ALA A 133 -1.58 11.50 12.69
N ASN A 134 -0.56 12.35 12.76
CA ASN A 134 -0.66 13.74 12.34
C ASN A 134 -0.92 13.87 10.83
N ARG A 135 -0.23 13.06 10.02
CA ARG A 135 -0.38 13.07 8.55
C ARG A 135 -1.76 12.59 8.12
N ILE A 136 -2.25 11.49 8.67
CA ILE A 136 -3.60 10.98 8.37
C ILE A 136 -4.67 11.98 8.81
N ALA A 137 -4.53 12.61 9.98
CA ALA A 137 -5.46 13.66 10.41
C ALA A 137 -5.49 14.84 9.42
N ALA A 138 -4.33 15.33 8.97
CA ALA A 138 -4.25 16.39 7.97
C ALA A 138 -4.87 15.99 6.62
N LEU A 139 -4.76 14.72 6.23
CA LEU A 139 -5.39 14.19 5.02
C LEU A 139 -6.91 14.13 5.16
N ARG A 140 -7.44 13.67 6.29
CA ARG A 140 -8.89 13.69 6.58
C ARG A 140 -9.44 15.11 6.49
N ASP A 141 -8.75 16.08 7.10
CA ASP A 141 -9.12 17.50 7.04
C ASP A 141 -9.11 18.04 5.61
N ARG A 142 -8.08 17.70 4.83
CA ARG A 142 -7.96 18.11 3.42
C ARG A 142 -9.07 17.52 2.56
N ILE A 143 -9.33 16.22 2.68
CA ILE A 143 -10.39 15.50 1.96
C ILE A 143 -11.75 16.12 2.26
N GLY A 144 -12.05 16.36 3.54
CA GLY A 144 -13.30 17.00 3.96
C GLY A 144 -13.44 18.44 3.45
N ARG A 145 -12.38 19.25 3.58
CA ARG A 145 -12.36 20.65 3.10
C ARG A 145 -12.52 20.77 1.59
N GLU A 146 -11.92 19.87 0.82
CA GLU A 146 -11.98 19.86 -0.65
C GLU A 146 -13.22 19.14 -1.20
N GLY A 147 -14.04 18.52 -0.34
CA GLY A 147 -15.24 17.79 -0.75
C GLY A 147 -14.95 16.56 -1.61
N ILE A 148 -13.84 15.87 -1.34
CA ILE A 148 -13.42 14.68 -2.07
C ILE A 148 -14.22 13.47 -1.55
N ASN A 149 -15.03 12.86 -2.42
CA ASN A 149 -16.00 11.84 -2.02
C ASN A 149 -15.64 10.41 -2.45
N ASN A 150 -14.53 10.24 -3.16
CA ASN A 150 -14.10 8.95 -3.70
C ASN A 150 -12.86 8.37 -2.99
N ILE A 151 -12.42 8.99 -1.89
CA ILE A 151 -11.34 8.47 -1.04
C ILE A 151 -11.93 8.18 0.35
N ASP A 152 -11.86 6.93 0.77
CA ASP A 152 -12.27 6.45 2.09
C ASP A 152 -11.03 6.01 2.89
N LEU A 153 -10.73 6.75 3.96
CA LEU A 153 -9.62 6.48 4.89
C LEU A 153 -10.07 5.73 6.15
N GLY A 154 -11.29 5.18 6.17
CA GLY A 154 -11.86 4.42 7.28
C GLY A 154 -12.22 2.99 6.91
N TRP A 155 -11.70 2.49 5.79
CA TRP A 155 -11.92 1.11 5.35
C TRP A 155 -11.06 0.16 6.20
N GLY A 156 -11.66 -0.76 6.94
CA GLY A 156 -10.96 -1.72 7.83
C GLY A 156 -11.89 -2.36 8.86
#